data_AF-A0A3P7NHN8-F1
#
_entry.id   AF-A0A3P7NHN8-F1
#
_cell.length_a   1.000
_cell.length_b   1.000
_cell.length_c   1.000
_cell.angle_alpha   90.00
_cell.angle_beta   90.00
_cell.angle_gamma   90.00
#
_symmetry.space_group_name_H-M   'P 1'
#
loop_
_entity.id
_entity.type
_entity.pdbx_description
1 polymer ?
#
loop_
_entity_poly.entity_id
_entity_poly.type
_entity_poly.pdbx_seq_one_letter_code
_entity_poly.pdbx_strand_id
1 'polypeptide(L)'
;MKNQLPQDMSGKTPFDMEQYKYMFGTTRIPRKGCDEIRYGFTNENQPRHIIVIHNGHVFSMPVLNKARQPLSISALLALFREIIEKSPERLTHSVGIVSSDKRDRWAGIYKQLEGNPVLF
;
A
#
# COMPACT_ATOMS: atom_id res chain seq x y z
N MET A 1 -14.80 8.23 4.72
CA MET A 1 -15.43 6.91 4.53
C MET A 1 -16.94 7.09 4.41
N LYS A 2 -17.64 6.24 3.66
CA LYS A 2 -19.12 6.35 3.51
C LYS A 2 -19.90 5.69 4.67
N ASN A 3 -19.22 5.05 5.63
CA ASN A 3 -19.80 4.37 6.80
C ASN A 3 -20.97 3.42 6.45
N GLN A 4 -20.76 2.59 5.42
CA GLN A 4 -21.76 1.64 4.89
C GLN A 4 -21.50 0.19 5.28
N LEU A 5 -20.44 -0.09 6.04
CA LEU A 5 -20.16 -1.44 6.52
C LEU A 5 -21.21 -1.83 7.57
N PRO A 6 -21.83 -3.03 7.47
CA PRO A 6 -22.71 -3.54 8.52
C PRO A 6 -21.99 -3.63 9.87
N GLN A 7 -22.70 -3.37 10.96
CA GLN A 7 -22.18 -3.50 12.32
C GLN A 7 -21.94 -4.97 12.66
N ASP A 8 -20.72 -5.30 13.10
CA ASP A 8 -20.40 -6.64 13.60
C ASP A 8 -20.93 -6.81 15.02
N MET A 9 -21.42 -8.02 15.34
CA MET A 9 -22.12 -8.32 16.59
C MET A 9 -21.66 -9.64 17.21
N SER A 10 -21.62 -9.70 18.54
CA SER A 10 -21.65 -10.94 19.31
C SER A 10 -23.00 -11.07 20.02
N GLY A 11 -23.90 -11.86 19.44
CA GLY A 11 -25.30 -11.88 19.87
C GLY A 11 -25.94 -10.50 19.72
N LYS A 12 -26.23 -9.84 20.85
CA LYS A 12 -26.81 -8.48 20.88
C LYS A 12 -25.79 -7.36 21.15
N THR A 13 -24.51 -7.72 21.33
CA THR A 13 -23.46 -6.75 21.68
C THR A 13 -22.70 -6.31 20.43
N PRO A 14 -22.63 -5.02 20.11
CA PRO A 14 -21.86 -4.52 18.97
C PRO A 14 -20.34 -4.56 19.25
N PHE A 15 -19.56 -4.87 18.22
CA PHE A 15 -18.11 -4.73 18.26
C PHE A 15 -17.64 -3.34 17.87
N ASP A 16 -16.42 -2.99 18.28
CA ASP A 16 -15.75 -1.82 17.76
C ASP A 16 -15.41 -2.00 16.27
N MET A 17 -15.74 -0.99 15.47
CA MET A 17 -15.55 -0.97 14.02
C MET A 17 -14.46 0.02 13.59
N GLU A 18 -13.76 0.67 14.53
CA GLU A 18 -12.71 1.64 14.19
C GLU A 18 -11.56 1.01 13.41
N GLN A 19 -11.26 -0.27 13.65
CA GLN A 19 -10.18 -1.00 12.96
C GLN A 19 -10.28 -0.94 11.43
N TYR A 20 -11.49 -0.91 10.88
CA TYR A 20 -11.71 -0.82 9.43
C TYR A 20 -11.21 0.49 8.83
N LYS A 21 -11.17 1.57 9.63
CA LYS A 21 -10.60 2.87 9.22
C LYS A 21 -9.12 2.76 8.87
N TYR A 22 -8.40 1.83 9.50
CA TYR A 22 -6.96 1.69 9.37
C TYR A 22 -6.54 0.67 8.29
N MET A 23 -7.47 -0.01 7.64
CA MET A 23 -7.16 -1.13 6.72
C MET A 23 -6.55 -0.69 5.39
N PHE A 24 -7.03 0.41 4.80
CA PHE A 24 -6.61 0.85 3.46
C PHE A 24 -5.74 2.11 3.51
N GLY A 25 -4.70 2.14 2.67
CA GLY A 25 -3.79 3.29 2.55
C GLY A 25 -2.92 3.54 3.77
N THR A 26 -2.97 2.67 4.79
CA THR A 26 -2.14 2.75 5.99
C THR A 26 -0.82 2.05 5.76
N THR A 27 0.27 2.66 6.23
CA THR A 27 1.61 2.06 6.15
C THR A 27 2.40 2.33 7.43
N ARG A 28 3.27 1.39 7.79
CA ARG A 28 4.20 1.52 8.91
C ARG A 28 5.52 2.08 8.39
N ILE A 29 5.91 3.23 8.91
CA ILE A 29 7.15 3.91 8.56
C ILE A 29 8.21 3.57 9.61
N PRO A 30 9.36 3.01 9.20
CA PRO A 30 10.42 2.67 10.16
C PRO A 30 11.06 3.93 10.75
N ARG A 31 11.31 3.89 12.05
CA ARG A 31 12.00 4.95 12.80
C ARG A 31 12.89 4.29 13.86
N LYS A 32 13.99 4.94 14.21
CA LYS A 32 14.89 4.42 15.24
C LYS A 32 14.15 4.42 16.59
N GLY A 33 14.19 3.31 17.32
CA GLY A 33 13.52 3.15 18.60
C GLY A 33 12.04 2.77 18.50
N CYS A 34 11.20 3.60 17.87
CA CYS A 34 9.77 3.33 17.74
C CYS A 34 9.23 3.79 16.38
N ASP A 35 8.71 2.83 15.60
CA ASP A 35 8.13 3.08 14.29
C ASP A 35 6.85 3.93 14.36
N GLU A 36 6.54 4.57 13.25
CA GLU A 36 5.36 5.42 13.09
C GLU A 36 4.32 4.71 12.20
N ILE A 37 3.03 4.90 12.47
CA ILE A 37 1.96 4.44 11.57
C ILE A 37 1.38 5.67 10.87
N ARG A 38 1.47 5.69 9.55
CA ARG A 38 0.78 6.66 8.71
C ARG A 38 -0.56 6.10 8.31
N TYR A 39 -1.63 6.63 8.87
CA TYR A 39 -2.98 6.15 8.60
C TYR A 39 -3.51 6.65 7.27
N GLY A 40 -4.06 5.74 6.45
CA GLY A 40 -4.56 6.11 5.12
C GLY A 40 -5.79 7.00 5.17
N PHE A 41 -6.68 6.79 6.15
CA PHE A 41 -7.93 7.55 6.26
C PHE A 41 -7.72 9.03 6.61
N THR A 42 -6.57 9.42 7.15
CA THR A 42 -6.24 10.82 7.46
C THR A 42 -5.67 11.57 6.26
N ASN A 43 -5.39 10.89 5.14
CA ASN A 43 -4.87 11.55 3.94
C ASN A 43 -5.96 12.42 3.29
N GLU A 44 -5.69 13.72 3.15
CA GLU A 44 -6.57 14.68 2.45
C GLU A 44 -6.86 14.22 1.02
N ASN A 45 -5.81 13.79 0.31
CA ASN A 45 -5.90 13.19 -1.01
C ASN A 45 -5.89 11.66 -0.93
N GLN A 46 -7.07 11.09 -0.67
CA GLN A 46 -7.27 9.64 -0.64
C GLN A 46 -6.73 8.96 -1.94
N PRO A 47 -5.75 8.03 -1.85
CA PRO A 47 -5.14 7.38 -3.01
C PRO A 47 -6.17 6.70 -3.93
N ARG A 48 -5.83 6.62 -5.22
CA ARG A 48 -6.67 6.01 -6.27
C ARG A 48 -6.01 4.79 -6.94
N HIS A 49 -4.90 4.34 -6.38
CA HIS A 49 -4.05 3.29 -6.93
C HIS A 49 -3.78 2.23 -5.87
N ILE A 50 -3.30 1.08 -6.33
CA ILE A 50 -2.65 0.09 -5.48
C ILE A 50 -1.18 -0.03 -5.90
N ILE A 51 -0.37 -0.61 -5.01
CA ILE A 51 0.99 -1.03 -5.35
C ILE A 51 0.95 -2.49 -5.79
N VAL A 52 1.54 -2.78 -6.94
CA VAL A 52 1.72 -4.14 -7.46
C VAL A 52 3.21 -4.44 -7.47
N ILE A 53 3.61 -5.57 -6.88
CA ILE A 53 4.99 -6.03 -6.89
C ILE A 53 5.05 -7.29 -7.75
N HIS A 54 5.81 -7.26 -8.84
CA HIS A 54 6.03 -8.40 -9.73
C HIS A 54 7.52 -8.55 -10.00
N ASN A 55 8.06 -9.77 -9.79
CA ASN A 55 9.48 -10.06 -10.02
C ASN A 55 10.46 -9.08 -9.32
N GLY A 56 10.05 -8.55 -8.15
CA GLY A 56 10.84 -7.58 -7.37
C GLY A 56 10.70 -6.12 -7.80
N HIS A 57 10.06 -5.85 -8.94
CA HIS A 57 9.74 -4.50 -9.41
C HIS A 57 8.47 -3.99 -8.73
N VAL A 58 8.38 -2.69 -8.48
CA VAL A 58 7.26 -2.04 -7.78
C VAL A 58 6.55 -1.10 -8.76
N PHE A 59 5.24 -1.27 -8.91
CA PHE A 59 4.41 -0.48 -9.82
C PHE A 59 3.26 0.19 -9.07
N SER A 60 2.94 1.43 -9.43
CA SER A 60 1.71 2.10 -9.02
C SER A 60 0.63 1.90 -10.08
N MET A 61 -0.41 1.12 -9.76
CA MET A 61 -1.48 0.79 -10.69
C MET A 61 -2.79 1.50 -10.30
N PRO A 62 -3.38 2.35 -11.16
CA PRO A 62 -4.66 2.98 -10.86
C PRO A 62 -5.78 1.93 -10.80
N VAL A 63 -6.67 2.05 -9.82
CA VAL A 63 -7.86 1.17 -9.68
C VAL A 63 -9.17 1.94 -9.70
N LEU A 64 -9.10 3.28 -9.66
CA LEU A 64 -10.24 4.17 -9.80
C LEU A 64 -10.07 5.10 -11.00
N ASN A 65 -11.17 5.41 -11.68
CA ASN A 65 -11.19 6.40 -12.76
C ASN A 65 -11.15 7.85 -12.22
N LYS A 66 -11.20 8.83 -13.13
CA LYS A 66 -11.22 10.27 -12.77
C LYS A 66 -12.41 10.65 -11.87
N ALA A 67 -13.56 9.97 -12.03
CA ALA A 67 -14.76 10.12 -11.21
C ALA A 67 -14.74 9.29 -9.90
N ARG A 68 -13.58 8.69 -9.54
CA ARG A 68 -13.39 7.85 -8.34
C ARG A 68 -14.25 6.59 -8.29
N GLN A 69 -14.68 6.09 -9.45
CA GLN A 69 -15.38 4.81 -9.56
C GLN A 69 -14.37 3.69 -9.87
N PRO A 70 -14.60 2.45 -9.38
CA PRO A 70 -13.77 1.31 -9.73
C PRO A 70 -13.65 1.13 -11.25
N LEU A 71 -12.44 0.79 -11.71
CA LEU A 71 -12.24 0.36 -13.09
C LEU A 71 -12.95 -0.98 -13.34
N SER A 72 -13.32 -1.24 -14.60
CA SER A 72 -13.88 -2.52 -15.00
C SER A 72 -12.87 -3.65 -14.80
N ILE A 73 -13.36 -4.87 -14.61
CA ILE A 73 -12.51 -6.07 -14.52
C ILE A 73 -11.62 -6.21 -15.76
N SER A 74 -12.16 -5.94 -16.96
CA SER A 74 -11.39 -5.98 -18.20
C SER A 74 -10.24 -4.96 -18.23
N ALA A 75 -10.45 -3.74 -17.73
CA ALA A 75 -9.41 -2.73 -17.64
C ALA A 75 -8.34 -3.11 -16.62
N LEU A 76 -8.73 -3.64 -15.45
CA LEU A 76 -7.79 -4.12 -14.45
C LEU A 76 -6.93 -5.27 -14.99
N LEU A 77 -7.54 -6.23 -15.71
CA LEU A 77 -6.82 -7.34 -16.34
C LEU A 77 -5.80 -6.85 -17.38
N ALA A 78 -6.14 -5.84 -18.18
CA ALA A 78 -5.21 -5.25 -19.14
C ALA A 78 -4.00 -4.62 -18.43
N LEU A 79 -4.23 -3.85 -17.35
CA LEU A 79 -3.15 -3.24 -16.56
C LEU A 79 -2.25 -4.28 -15.89
N PHE A 80 -2.81 -5.38 -15.37
CA PHE A 80 -2.01 -6.46 -14.81
C PHE A 80 -1.14 -7.15 -15.87
N ARG A 81 -1.66 -7.36 -17.09
CA ARG A 81 -0.87 -7.91 -18.21
C ARG A 81 0.29 -6.99 -18.58
N GLU A 82 0.04 -5.68 -18.66
CA GLU A 82 1.08 -4.69 -18.93
C GLU A 82 2.20 -4.72 -17.86
N ILE A 83 1.84 -4.86 -16.59
CA ILE A 83 2.82 -4.98 -15.49
C ILE A 83 3.68 -6.24 -15.65
N ILE A 84 3.06 -7.38 -15.98
CA ILE A 84 3.77 -8.65 -16.21
C ILE A 84 4.73 -8.51 -17.38
N GLU A 85 4.29 -7.93 -18.49
CA GLU A 85 5.11 -7.68 -19.69
C GLU A 85 6.28 -6.71 -19.40
N LYS A 86 6.08 -5.72 -18.53
CA LYS A 86 7.12 -4.75 -18.11
C LYS A 86 8.15 -5.32 -17.15
N SER A 87 7.90 -6.47 -16.53
CA SER A 87 8.81 -7.09 -15.56
C SER A 87 8.98 -8.59 -15.81
N PRO A 88 9.48 -8.98 -16.99
CA PRO A 88 9.58 -10.38 -17.39
C PRO A 88 10.61 -11.15 -16.56
N GLU A 89 11.66 -10.46 -16.09
CA GLU A 89 12.76 -11.04 -15.32
C GLU A 89 12.76 -10.56 -13.87
N ARG A 90 13.35 -11.35 -12.98
CA ARG A 90 13.51 -11.01 -11.56
C ARG A 90 14.63 -10.01 -11.35
N LEU A 91 14.37 -8.96 -10.58
CA LEU A 91 15.43 -8.10 -10.07
C LEU A 91 16.36 -8.90 -9.16
N THR A 92 17.67 -8.79 -9.41
CA THR A 92 18.72 -9.33 -8.55
C THR A 92 18.71 -8.66 -7.18
N HIS A 93 18.37 -7.37 -7.12
CA HIS A 93 18.32 -6.57 -5.90
C HIS A 93 16.99 -5.81 -5.80
N SER A 94 15.93 -6.49 -5.35
CA SER A 94 14.67 -5.81 -5.07
C SER A 94 14.77 -4.97 -3.79
N VAL A 95 14.46 -3.67 -3.89
CA VAL A 95 14.48 -2.78 -2.73
C VAL A 95 13.55 -3.27 -1.63
N GLY A 96 12.43 -3.94 -1.94
CA GLY A 96 11.39 -4.30 -0.96
C GLY A 96 11.88 -5.22 0.15
N ILE A 97 12.97 -5.98 -0.07
CA ILE A 97 13.50 -6.94 0.91
C ILE A 97 13.91 -6.29 2.23
N VAL A 98 14.37 -5.04 2.18
CA VAL A 98 14.81 -4.28 3.37
C VAL A 98 13.69 -4.07 4.39
N SER A 99 12.43 -4.17 3.97
CA SER A 99 11.29 -4.05 4.88
C SER A 99 11.14 -5.24 5.84
N SER A 100 11.77 -6.38 5.50
CA SER A 100 11.81 -7.60 6.33
C SER A 100 12.87 -7.58 7.42
N ASP A 101 13.70 -6.53 7.44
CA ASP A 101 14.86 -6.41 8.28
C ASP A 101 14.54 -6.02 9.74
N LYS A 102 15.53 -6.12 10.63
CA LYS A 102 15.45 -5.59 12.00
C LYS A 102 15.09 -4.11 11.94
N ARG A 103 14.11 -3.70 12.74
CA ARG A 103 13.46 -2.38 12.64
C ARG A 103 14.43 -1.20 12.65
N ASP A 104 15.39 -1.18 13.56
CA ASP A 104 16.41 -0.11 13.61
C ASP A 104 17.36 -0.12 12.39
N ARG A 105 17.67 -1.31 11.85
CA ARG A 105 18.48 -1.43 10.62
C ARG A 105 17.69 -0.93 9.42
N TRP A 106 16.42 -1.33 9.31
CA TRP A 106 15.51 -0.82 8.30
C TRP A 106 15.34 0.70 8.40
N ALA A 107 15.16 1.25 9.61
CA ALA A 107 15.06 2.69 9.82
C ALA A 107 16.29 3.46 9.31
N GLY A 108 17.49 2.90 9.50
CA GLY A 108 18.73 3.45 8.94
C GLY A 108 18.74 3.47 7.40
N ILE A 109 18.38 2.34 6.77
CA ILE A 109 18.34 2.21 5.31
C ILE A 109 17.23 3.09 4.71
N TYR A 110 16.03 3.12 5.31
CA TYR A 110 14.90 3.95 4.87
C TYR A 110 15.29 5.42 4.79
N LYS A 111 16.01 5.94 5.80
CA LYS A 111 16.52 7.32 5.79
C LYS A 111 17.50 7.59 4.64
N GLN A 112 18.31 6.61 4.26
CA GLN A 112 19.22 6.72 3.11
C GLN A 112 18.46 6.71 1.77
N LEU A 113 17.40 5.90 1.68
CA LEU A 113 16.52 5.86 0.50
C LEU A 113 15.72 7.15 0.34
N GLU A 114 15.17 7.72 1.42
CA GLU A 114 14.47 9.02 1.39
C GLU A 114 15.38 10.16 0.90
N GLY A 115 16.68 10.10 1.19
CA GLY A 115 17.67 11.07 0.74
C GLY A 115 18.07 10.98 -0.74
N ASN A 116 17.65 9.92 -1.45
CA ASN A 116 18.00 9.68 -2.85
C ASN A 116 16.73 9.48 -3.71
N PRO A 117 16.04 10.57 -4.11
CA PRO A 117 14.76 10.50 -4.81
C PRO A 117 14.82 9.95 -6.25
N VAL A 118 16.00 9.62 -6.79
CA VAL A 118 16.19 9.25 -8.20
C VAL A 118 16.06 7.74 -8.46
N LEU A 119 15.79 6.92 -7.43
CA LEU A 119 15.74 5.46 -7.58
C LEU A 119 14.35 4.86 -7.88
N PHE A 120 13.30 5.67 -8.08
CA PHE A 120 11.96 5.19 -8.46
C PHE A 120 11.21 6.14 -9.41
#